data_AF-A0AAV6GRC8-F1
#
_entry.id   AF-A0AAV6GRC8-F1
#
_cell.length_a   1.000
_cell.length_b   1.000
_cell.length_c   1.000
_cell.angle_alpha   90.00
_cell.angle_beta   90.00
_cell.angle_gamma   90.00
#
_symmetry.space_group_name_H-M   'P 1'
#
loop_
_entity.id
_entity.type
_entity.pdbx_description
1 polymer ?
#
loop_
_entity_poly.entity_id
_entity_poly.type
_entity_poly.pdbx_seq_one_letter_code
_entity_poly.pdbx_strand_id
1 'polypeptide(L)'
;MSSPCRDGSQCFNNPINGMYNCMCQSGYRGSTCYEDIDECSIGMSPCEHNGLCINTEGSFTCNCTQGYTGPRCEQEVNECLSNPCKNDAT
;
A
#
# COMPACT_ATOMS: atom_id res chain seq x y z
N MET A 1 -15.93 26.26 5.86
CA MET A 1 -14.53 26.57 5.51
C MET A 1 -13.88 25.25 5.16
N SER A 2 -13.83 24.92 3.88
CA SER A 2 -13.23 23.66 3.41
C SER A 2 -11.73 23.84 3.29
N SER A 3 -10.96 23.01 4.00
CA SER A 3 -9.53 22.90 3.74
C SER A 3 -9.32 22.44 2.28
N PRO A 4 -8.50 23.15 1.49
CA PRO A 4 -8.37 22.86 0.07
C PRO A 4 -7.65 21.53 -0.22
N CYS A 5 -6.87 21.03 0.75
CA CYS A 5 -6.13 19.78 0.65
C CYS A 5 -6.73 18.72 1.59
N ARG A 6 -6.48 17.44 1.31
CA ARG A 6 -6.83 16.31 2.18
C ARG A 6 -6.21 16.46 3.58
N ASP A 7 -6.92 16.01 4.61
CA ASP A 7 -6.39 16.00 5.97
C ASP A 7 -5.06 15.23 6.05
N GLY A 8 -4.09 15.81 6.76
CA GLY A 8 -2.73 15.29 6.87
C GLY A 8 -1.76 15.73 5.76
N SER A 9 -2.24 16.29 4.65
CA SER A 9 -1.38 16.85 3.60
C SER A 9 -0.88 18.27 3.95
N GLN A 10 0.27 18.67 3.39
CA GLN A 10 0.85 19.99 3.65
C GLN A 10 0.34 21.00 2.60
N CYS A 11 -0.29 22.07 3.06
CA CYS A 11 -0.82 23.13 2.21
C CYS A 11 0.10 24.35 2.21
N PHE A 12 0.48 24.83 1.03
CA PHE A 12 1.31 26.01 0.83
C PHE A 12 0.60 27.03 -0.05
N ASN A 13 0.77 28.32 0.26
CA ASN A 13 0.31 29.38 -0.63
C ASN A 13 1.29 29.53 -1.80
N ASN A 14 0.76 29.63 -3.01
CA ASN A 14 1.51 29.92 -4.22
C ASN A 14 1.57 31.45 -4.43
N PRO A 15 2.74 32.09 -4.25
CA PRO A 15 2.88 33.54 -4.25
C PRO A 15 2.67 34.20 -5.62
N ILE A 16 2.64 33.43 -6.71
CA ILE A 16 2.59 33.97 -8.08
C ILE A 16 1.15 34.35 -8.47
N ASN A 17 0.15 33.55 -8.04
CA ASN A 17 -1.23 33.66 -8.55
C ASN A 17 -2.29 33.73 -7.42
N GLY A 18 -1.89 33.69 -6.15
CA GLY A 18 -2.83 33.57 -5.03
C GLY A 18 -3.52 32.19 -4.92
N MET A 19 -3.01 31.19 -5.65
CA MET A 19 -3.48 29.79 -5.55
C MET A 19 -2.82 29.07 -4.37
N TYR A 20 -3.30 27.88 -4.03
CA TYR A 20 -2.67 26.96 -3.08
C TYR A 20 -1.99 25.81 -3.81
N ASN A 21 -1.04 25.17 -3.14
CA ASN A 21 -0.42 23.93 -3.58
C ASN A 21 -0.45 22.92 -2.42
N CYS A 22 -0.90 21.70 -2.71
CA CYS A 22 -0.96 20.62 -1.74
C CYS A 22 0.20 19.65 -1.99
N MET A 23 1.06 19.44 -1.01
CA MET A 23 2.01 18.33 -1.03
C MET A 23 1.35 17.11 -0.41
N CYS A 24 1.11 16.11 -1.25
CA CYS A 24 0.41 14.89 -0.88
C CYS A 24 1.28 13.99 0.00
N GLN A 25 0.63 13.32 0.94
CA GLN A 25 1.25 12.20 1.65
C GLN A 25 1.47 11.03 0.69
N SER A 26 2.37 10.11 1.06
CA SER A 26 2.54 8.84 0.35
C SER A 26 1.19 8.13 0.17
N GLY A 27 0.96 7.56 -1.01
CA GLY A 27 -0.30 6.90 -1.37
C GLY A 27 -1.37 7.82 -1.96
N TYR A 28 -1.14 9.14 -2.04
CA TYR A 28 -2.12 10.10 -2.61
C TYR A 28 -1.53 10.97 -3.70
N ARG A 29 -2.38 11.43 -4.62
CA ARG A 29 -2.04 12.29 -5.76
C ARG A 29 -3.15 13.31 -6.05
N GLY A 30 -2.95 14.09 -7.11
CA GLY A 30 -3.86 15.14 -7.54
C GLY A 30 -3.55 16.50 -6.91
N SER A 31 -4.23 17.55 -7.38
CA SER A 31 -3.99 18.93 -6.92
C SER A 31 -4.45 19.17 -5.47
N THR A 32 -5.31 18.31 -4.95
CA THR A 32 -5.94 18.40 -3.62
C THR A 32 -5.62 17.21 -2.72
N CYS A 33 -4.86 16.23 -3.23
CA CYS A 33 -4.46 15.01 -2.50
C CYS A 33 -5.60 14.09 -2.06
N TYR A 34 -6.79 14.20 -2.67
CA TYR A 34 -7.92 13.28 -2.44
C TYR A 34 -7.93 12.08 -3.38
N GLU A 35 -7.10 12.10 -4.43
CA GLU A 35 -7.01 10.98 -5.35
C GLU A 35 -6.05 9.94 -4.78
N ASP A 36 -6.56 8.73 -4.61
CA ASP A 36 -5.76 7.58 -4.21
C ASP A 36 -4.80 7.16 -5.33
N ILE A 37 -3.62 6.70 -4.95
CA ILE A 37 -2.68 6.05 -5.85
C ILE A 37 -2.97 4.56 -5.81
N ASP A 38 -3.38 4.00 -6.95
CA ASP A 38 -3.51 2.54 -7.05
C ASP A 38 -2.12 1.89 -7.21
N GLU A 39 -1.52 1.44 -6.09
CA GLU A 39 -0.19 0.83 -6.11
C GLU A 39 -0.12 -0.48 -6.92
N CYS A 40 -1.25 -1.17 -7.09
CA CYS A 40 -1.32 -2.40 -7.88
C CYS A 40 -1.24 -2.14 -9.39
N SER A 41 -1.60 -0.93 -9.81
CA SER A 41 -1.63 -0.53 -11.22
C SER A 41 -0.36 0.23 -11.67
N ILE A 42 0.58 0.52 -10.76
CA ILE A 42 1.80 1.27 -11.08
C ILE A 42 2.89 0.30 -11.57
N GLY A 43 2.81 -0.10 -12.83
CA GLY A 43 3.87 -0.86 -13.51
C GLY A 43 4.00 -2.30 -13.02
N MET A 44 4.64 -2.52 -11.86
CA MET A 44 4.96 -3.84 -11.33
C MET A 44 4.26 -4.03 -9.98
N SER A 45 3.55 -5.15 -9.82
CA SER A 45 2.82 -5.47 -8.59
C SER A 45 3.78 -5.36 -7.39
N PRO A 46 3.39 -4.66 -6.32
CA PRO A 46 4.20 -4.58 -5.11
C PRO A 46 4.23 -5.91 -4.34
N CYS A 47 3.41 -6.89 -4.69
CA CYS A 47 3.39 -8.21 -4.07
C CYS A 47 4.34 -9.18 -4.78
N GLU A 48 5.21 -9.84 -4.01
CA GLU A 48 6.14 -10.86 -4.47
C GLU A 48 5.46 -12.24 -4.60
N HIS A 49 6.14 -13.20 -5.21
CA HIS A 49 5.72 -14.63 -5.30
C HIS A 49 4.28 -14.85 -5.81
N ASN A 50 3.86 -14.05 -6.78
CA ASN A 50 2.50 -14.05 -7.35
C ASN A 50 1.40 -13.78 -6.31
N GLY A 51 1.71 -13.05 -5.24
CA GLY A 51 0.70 -12.52 -4.32
C GLY A 51 -0.29 -11.62 -5.06
N LEU A 52 -1.57 -11.74 -4.69
CA LEU A 52 -2.62 -10.89 -5.24
C LEU A 52 -2.54 -9.51 -4.58
N CYS A 53 -2.23 -8.49 -5.38
CA CYS A 53 -2.27 -7.11 -4.93
C CYS A 53 -3.71 -6.60 -4.84
N ILE A 54 -4.01 -5.94 -3.73
CA ILE A 54 -5.32 -5.32 -3.45
C ILE A 54 -5.06 -3.87 -3.05
N ASN A 55 -5.53 -2.95 -3.89
CA ASN A 55 -5.42 -1.52 -3.60
C ASN A 55 -6.33 -1.11 -2.43
N THR A 56 -5.87 -0.18 -1.61
CA THR A 56 -6.62 0.37 -0.46
C THR A 56 -6.42 1.88 -0.38
N GLU A 57 -7.25 2.60 0.37
CA GLU A 57 -7.11 4.06 0.45
C GLU A 57 -5.79 4.47 1.14
N GLY A 58 -4.87 5.05 0.36
CA GLY A 58 -3.55 5.51 0.76
C GLY A 58 -2.49 4.42 0.89
N SER A 59 -2.77 3.19 0.47
CA SER A 59 -1.83 2.07 0.55
C SER A 59 -2.31 0.85 -0.23
N PHE A 60 -1.62 -0.28 -0.08
CA PHE A 60 -2.04 -1.55 -0.65
C PHE A 60 -1.90 -2.68 0.38
N THR A 61 -2.56 -3.79 0.10
CA THR A 61 -2.38 -5.05 0.82
C THR A 61 -2.10 -6.19 -0.15
N CYS A 62 -1.33 -7.17 0.28
CA CYS A 62 -1.02 -8.35 -0.51
C CYS A 62 -1.69 -9.58 0.11
N ASN A 63 -2.45 -10.32 -0.69
CA ASN A 63 -2.93 -11.65 -0.33
C ASN A 63 -1.94 -12.69 -0.86
N CYS A 64 -1.25 -13.35 0.07
CA CYS A 64 -0.15 -14.25 -0.25
C CYS A 64 -0.62 -15.63 -0.72
N THR A 65 0.14 -16.19 -1.65
CA THR A 65 0.01 -17.57 -2.08
C THR A 65 0.43 -18.52 -0.93
N GLN A 66 -0.05 -19.76 -0.98
CA GLN A 66 0.29 -20.76 0.04
C GLN A 66 1.82 -20.94 0.11
N GLY A 67 2.36 -20.94 1.32
CA GLY A 67 3.81 -21.04 1.55
C GLY A 67 4.51 -19.68 1.61
N TYR A 68 3.81 -18.55 1.48
CA TYR A 68 4.38 -17.21 1.60
C TYR A 68 3.65 -16.34 2.63
N THR A 69 4.36 -15.41 3.24
CA THR A 69 3.89 -14.49 4.27
C THR A 69 4.66 -13.15 4.22
N GLY A 70 4.30 -12.23 5.10
CA GLY A 70 4.83 -10.87 5.12
C GLY A 70 3.94 -9.87 4.37
N PRO A 71 4.13 -8.56 4.58
CA PRO A 71 3.32 -7.50 3.99
C PRO A 71 3.35 -7.47 2.46
N ARG A 72 4.43 -7.97 1.84
CA ARG A 72 4.58 -8.07 0.39
C ARG A 72 4.70 -9.52 -0.08
N CYS A 73 4.36 -10.50 0.77
CA CYS A 73 4.55 -11.93 0.48
C CYS A 73 6.02 -12.30 0.21
N GLU A 74 6.95 -11.55 0.79
CA GLU A 74 8.39 -11.69 0.56
C GLU A 74 9.03 -12.81 1.38
N GLN A 75 8.31 -13.35 2.37
CA GLN A 75 8.82 -14.35 3.30
C GLN A 75 8.27 -15.73 2.96
N GLU A 76 9.14 -16.73 2.82
CA GLU A 76 8.72 -18.12 2.73
C GLU A 76 8.30 -18.63 4.11
N VAL A 77 7.15 -19.29 4.16
CA VAL A 77 6.69 -20.00 5.34
C VAL A 77 7.50 -21.28 5.45
N ASN A 78 8.16 -21.47 6.61
CA ASN A 78 8.81 -22.73 6.91
C ASN A 78 7.82 -23.64 7.66
N GLU A 79 7.23 -24.57 6.94
CA GLU A 79 6.25 -25.52 7.49
C GLU A 79 6.87 -26.52 8.46
N CYS A 80 8.20 -26.67 8.46
CA CYS A 80 8.94 -27.50 9.41
C CYS A 80 9.17 -26.80 10.76
N LEU A 81 9.09 -25.45 10.81
CA LEU A 81 9.16 -24.67 12.05
C LEU A 81 7.79 -24.40 12.65
N SER A 82 6.77 -24.33 11.79
CA SER A 82 5.41 -24.64 12.22
C SER A 82 5.49 -26.06 12.81
N ASN A 83 4.88 -26.34 13.95
CA ASN A 83 4.82 -27.71 14.47
C ASN A 83 3.51 -28.40 14.03
N PRO A 84 3.23 -28.70 12.73
CA PRO A 84 2.08 -29.51 12.37
C PRO A 84 2.42 -31.01 12.37
N CYS A 85 3.38 -31.45 13.20
CA CYS A 85 3.56 -32.87 13.50
C CYS A 85 2.37 -33.38 14.33
N LYS A 86 1.22 -33.58 13.67
CA LYS A 86 0.21 -34.52 14.15
C LYS A 86 0.75 -35.93 13.91
N ASN A 87 1.30 -36.49 14.98
CA ASN A 87 1.43 -37.92 15.33
C ASN A 87 1.59 -38.92 14.15
N ASP A 88 2.78 -39.54 14.08
CA ASP A 88 3.04 -40.85 13.46
C ASP A 88 2.82 -41.00 11.94
N ALA A 89 3.52 -40.21 11.13
CA ALA A 89 3.86 -40.67 9.78
C ALA A 89 5.11 -41.56 9.86
N THR A 90 4.88 -42.86 10.04
CA THR A 90 5.87 -43.94 9.93
C THR A 90 6.24 -44.21 8.47
#